data_AF-A0A8J3QUR1-F1
#
_entry.id   AF-A0A8J3QUR1-F1
#
_cell.length_a   1.000
_cell.length_b   1.000
_cell.length_c   1.000
_cell.angle_alpha   90.00
_cell.angle_beta   90.00
_cell.angle_gamma   90.00
#
_symmetry.space_group_name_H-M   'P 1'
#
loop_
_entity.id
_entity.type
_entity.pdbx_description
1 polymer ?
#
loop_
_entity_poly.entity_id
_entity_poly.type
_entity_poly.pdbx_seq_one_letter_code
_entity_poly.pdbx_strand_id
1 'polypeptide(L)'
;MTPPWKDLRRPGLRSLFPLDMEAEAPGDVVDLLLRLGQACNDAGSAVLDAQAQLAHAVEPVWRSSRDADRDDMLAWVTSERYEACRDHAERLTAVYARAAAMYAVCGVEAASRAADGLAPQVPHPLPVVASDVLSLARIQVPLLQVPERAVARQWRDHVPKENAGLAEDHKALLAATAAVGSPAVVFGEPHTVGERQTAYLLETEFPSALHSYASGCVFALALMCVPGD
;
A
#
# COMPACT_ATOMS: atom_id res chain seq x y z
N MET A 1 15.00 15.64 20.74
CA MET A 1 14.08 15.18 19.69
C MET A 1 13.07 14.24 20.31
N THR A 2 11.79 14.61 20.28
CA THR A 2 10.72 13.77 20.83
C THR A 2 10.46 12.62 19.84
N PRO A 3 10.42 11.35 20.29
CA PRO A 3 10.16 10.23 19.39
C PRO A 3 8.81 10.37 18.67
N PRO A 4 8.66 9.86 17.44
CA PRO A 4 7.45 10.05 16.62
C PRO A 4 6.16 9.48 17.21
N TRP A 5 6.24 8.66 18.27
CA TRP A 5 5.10 8.12 19.04
C TRP A 5 4.72 8.95 20.28
N LYS A 6 5.46 10.03 20.60
CA LYS A 6 5.20 10.92 21.75
C LYS A 6 4.56 12.25 21.35
N ASP A 7 4.31 12.47 20.05
CA ASP A 7 3.50 13.59 19.60
C ASP A 7 2.03 13.22 19.80
N LEU A 8 1.40 13.78 20.84
CA LEU A 8 -0.02 13.54 21.16
C LEU A 8 -0.98 14.00 20.05
N ARG A 9 -0.47 14.73 19.04
CA ARG A 9 -1.22 15.15 17.84
C ARG A 9 -0.95 14.26 16.63
N ARG A 10 -0.06 13.26 16.76
CA ARG A 10 0.03 12.16 15.80
C ARG A 10 -0.85 11.02 16.33
N PRO A 11 -1.89 10.60 15.59
CA PRO A 11 -2.46 9.29 15.83
C PRO A 11 -1.33 8.26 15.73
N GLY A 12 -1.18 7.40 16.75
CA GLY A 12 -0.21 6.31 16.74
C GLY A 12 -0.33 5.46 15.47
N LEU A 13 0.77 4.83 15.02
CA LEU A 13 0.87 3.94 13.85
C LEU A 13 -0.27 4.15 12.82
N ARG A 14 -0.23 5.31 12.14
CA ARG A 14 -1.10 5.71 11.01
C ARG A 14 -2.58 5.30 11.21
N SER A 15 -3.32 6.11 11.98
CA SER A 15 -4.79 6.08 11.87
C SER A 15 -5.17 6.19 10.40
N LEU A 16 -6.00 5.25 9.92
CA LEU A 16 -6.46 5.17 8.53
C LEU A 16 -7.11 6.47 8.05
N PHE A 17 -7.64 7.25 8.99
CA PHE A 17 -7.98 8.67 8.85
C PHE A 17 -7.85 9.30 10.25
N PRO A 18 -7.16 10.44 10.43
CA PRO A 18 -6.99 11.05 11.75
C PRO A 18 -8.27 11.80 12.18
N LEU A 19 -9.29 11.04 12.58
CA LEU A 19 -10.61 11.55 13.02
C LEU A 19 -10.53 12.46 14.25
N ASP A 20 -9.44 12.35 15.01
CA ASP A 20 -9.11 13.17 16.18
C ASP A 20 -8.69 14.60 15.84
N MET A 21 -8.51 14.92 14.55
CA MET A 21 -8.12 16.26 14.07
C MET A 21 -9.31 17.22 13.84
N GLU A 22 -10.54 16.80 14.15
CA GLU A 22 -11.77 17.58 13.90
C GLU A 22 -11.96 17.91 12.40
N ALA A 23 -11.47 17.04 11.51
CA ALA A 23 -11.59 17.22 10.07
C ALA A 23 -13.05 17.03 9.58
N GLU A 24 -13.56 18.00 8.82
CA GLU A 24 -14.92 18.03 8.27
C GLU A 24 -14.97 17.55 6.80
N ALA A 25 -14.49 16.32 6.55
CA ALA A 25 -14.66 15.69 5.24
C ALA A 25 -16.06 15.06 5.10
N PRO A 26 -16.62 14.96 3.87
CA PRO A 26 -17.87 14.22 3.65
C PRO A 26 -17.79 12.80 4.19
N GLY A 27 -18.79 12.39 4.97
CA GLY A 27 -18.77 11.10 5.69
C GLY A 27 -18.63 9.89 4.76
N ASP A 28 -19.16 9.97 3.54
CA ASP A 28 -19.02 8.94 2.51
C ASP A 28 -17.58 8.81 1.96
N VAL A 29 -16.85 9.92 1.83
CA VAL A 29 -15.41 9.93 1.49
C VAL A 29 -14.60 9.28 2.62
N VAL A 30 -14.87 9.67 3.87
CA VAL A 30 -14.19 9.13 5.06
C VAL A 30 -14.44 7.63 5.18
N ASP A 31 -15.69 7.19 5.08
CA ASP A 31 -16.07 5.78 5.17
C ASP A 31 -15.39 4.93 4.09
N LEU A 32 -15.33 5.43 2.85
CA LEU A 32 -14.66 4.73 1.76
C LEU A 32 -13.16 4.59 2.03
N LEU A 33 -12.48 5.68 2.40
CA LEU A 33 -11.03 5.67 2.64
C LEU A 33 -10.67 4.80 3.84
N LEU A 34 -11.47 4.80 4.91
CA LEU A 34 -11.29 3.90 6.05
C LEU A 34 -11.44 2.43 5.64
N ARG A 35 -12.47 2.10 4.84
CA ARG A 35 -12.67 0.72 4.34
C ARG A 35 -11.53 0.25 3.44
N LEU A 36 -11.07 1.11 2.53
CA LEU A 36 -9.95 0.80 1.65
C LEU A 36 -8.64 0.67 2.43
N GLY A 37 -8.40 1.57 3.39
CA GLY A 37 -7.24 1.49 4.28
C GLY A 37 -7.23 0.22 5.13
N GLN A 38 -8.40 -0.18 5.67
CA GLN A 38 -8.53 -1.43 6.41
C GLN A 38 -8.26 -2.64 5.51
N ALA A 39 -8.84 -2.66 4.30
CA ALA A 39 -8.57 -3.72 3.33
C ALA A 39 -7.08 -3.81 2.95
N CYS A 40 -6.37 -2.67 2.88
CA CYS A 40 -4.92 -2.65 2.67
C CYS A 40 -4.15 -3.24 3.84
N ASN A 41 -4.53 -2.88 5.08
CA ASN A 41 -3.93 -3.45 6.29
C ASN A 41 -4.13 -4.96 6.36
N ASP A 42 -5.36 -5.43 6.15
CA ASP A 42 -5.71 -6.85 6.19
C ASP A 42 -4.93 -7.64 5.14
N ALA A 43 -4.84 -7.10 3.91
CA ALA A 43 -4.06 -7.71 2.84
C ALA A 43 -2.55 -7.71 3.15
N GLY A 44 -2.02 -6.62 3.72
CA GLY A 44 -0.62 -6.53 4.15
C GLY A 44 -0.28 -7.55 5.25
N SER A 45 -1.14 -7.71 6.25
CA SER A 45 -0.99 -8.74 7.28
C SER A 45 -1.03 -10.15 6.68
N ALA A 46 -1.96 -10.42 5.77
CA ALA A 46 -2.07 -11.73 5.12
C ALA A 46 -0.80 -12.07 4.30
N VAL A 47 -0.19 -11.08 3.64
CA VAL A 47 1.09 -11.25 2.94
C VAL A 47 2.21 -11.60 3.90
N LEU A 48 2.32 -10.91 5.05
CA LEU A 48 3.34 -11.22 6.06
C LEU A 48 3.19 -12.66 6.59
N ASP A 49 1.96 -13.08 6.86
CA ASP A 49 1.67 -14.45 7.29
C ASP A 49 2.05 -15.49 6.23
N ALA A 50 1.75 -15.24 4.96
CA ALA A 50 2.11 -16.15 3.87
C ALA A 50 3.62 -16.17 3.60
N GLN A 51 4.32 -15.04 3.74
CA GLN A 51 5.79 -15.00 3.65
C GLN A 51 6.45 -15.78 4.80
N ALA A 52 5.90 -15.71 6.01
CA ALA A 52 6.36 -16.52 7.13
C ALA A 52 6.16 -18.02 6.83
N GLN A 53 4.99 -18.42 6.31
CA GLN A 53 4.73 -19.80 5.89
C GLN A 53 5.70 -20.28 4.81
N LEU A 54 5.97 -19.45 3.80
CA LEU A 54 6.94 -19.72 2.74
C LEU A 54 8.36 -19.90 3.33
N ALA A 55 8.80 -19.00 4.20
CA ALA A 55 10.11 -19.11 4.86
C ALA A 55 10.24 -20.43 5.65
N HIS A 56 9.17 -20.87 6.30
CA HIS A 56 9.14 -22.17 6.99
C HIS A 56 9.11 -23.38 6.05
N ALA A 57 8.62 -23.22 4.82
CA ALA A 57 8.60 -24.28 3.81
C ALA A 57 9.95 -24.46 3.09
N VAL A 58 10.84 -23.46 3.15
CA VAL A 58 12.18 -23.50 2.52
C VAL A 58 13.11 -24.52 3.18
N GLU A 59 13.22 -24.50 4.51
CA GLU A 59 14.17 -25.34 5.27
C GLU A 59 13.99 -26.86 5.02
N PRO A 60 12.76 -27.42 4.99
CA PRO A 60 12.55 -28.83 4.66
C PRO A 60 13.02 -29.23 3.25
N VAL A 61 12.94 -28.34 2.26
CA VAL A 61 13.42 -28.59 0.89
C VAL A 61 14.95 -28.62 0.83
N TRP A 62 15.62 -27.73 1.55
CA TRP A 62 17.09 -27.73 1.66
C TRP A 62 17.61 -28.95 2.41
N ARG A 63 16.91 -29.39 3.46
CA ARG A 63 17.28 -30.58 4.22
C ARG A 63 17.07 -31.85 3.41
N SER A 64 15.90 -31.97 2.77
CA SER A 64 15.62 -33.16 1.96
C SER A 64 16.63 -33.26 0.82
N SER A 65 17.08 -32.17 0.20
CA SER A 65 18.03 -32.20 -0.93
C SER A 65 19.48 -32.55 -0.58
N ARG A 66 19.84 -32.63 0.71
CA ARG A 66 21.21 -32.92 1.18
C ARG A 66 21.45 -34.38 1.57
N ASP A 67 20.41 -35.16 1.85
CA ASP A 67 20.56 -36.56 2.26
C ASP A 67 20.64 -37.48 1.02
N ALA A 68 21.72 -38.26 0.96
CA ALA A 68 22.05 -39.14 -0.18
C ALA A 68 21.19 -40.43 -0.24
N ASP A 69 20.48 -40.78 0.83
CA ASP A 69 19.63 -41.97 0.96
C ASP A 69 18.14 -41.59 1.01
N ARG A 70 17.62 -41.04 -0.09
CA ARG A 70 16.32 -40.34 -0.09
C ARG A 70 15.12 -41.26 -0.24
N ASP A 71 14.11 -41.03 0.61
CA ASP A 71 12.72 -41.44 0.36
C ASP A 71 12.10 -40.43 -0.62
N ASP A 72 11.91 -40.85 -1.89
CA ASP A 72 11.37 -40.02 -2.98
C ASP A 72 10.07 -39.33 -2.59
N MET A 73 9.29 -39.95 -1.69
CA MET A 73 8.06 -39.39 -1.16
C MET A 73 8.29 -38.13 -0.33
N LEU A 74 9.31 -38.10 0.52
CA LEU A 74 9.62 -36.93 1.36
C LEU A 74 10.14 -35.76 0.52
N ALA A 75 10.95 -36.06 -0.50
CA ALA A 75 11.40 -35.08 -1.48
C ALA A 75 10.19 -34.44 -2.20
N TRP A 76 9.29 -35.27 -2.71
CA TRP A 76 8.08 -34.82 -3.40
C TRP A 76 7.19 -33.96 -2.48
N VAL A 77 6.83 -34.44 -1.28
CA VAL A 77 5.94 -33.70 -0.35
C VAL A 77 6.53 -32.35 0.05
N THR A 78 7.83 -32.27 0.31
CA THR A 78 8.48 -31.00 0.70
C THR A 78 8.50 -30.00 -0.46
N SER A 79 8.74 -30.45 -1.69
CA SER A 79 8.64 -29.63 -2.89
C SER A 79 7.21 -29.13 -3.16
N GLU A 80 6.21 -30.00 -3.12
CA GLU A 80 4.80 -29.61 -3.31
C GLU A 80 4.35 -28.56 -2.28
N ARG A 81 4.74 -28.73 -1.01
CA ARG A 81 4.46 -27.75 0.03
C ARG A 81 5.11 -26.40 -0.25
N TYR A 82 6.36 -26.38 -0.69
CA TYR A 82 7.06 -25.14 -1.02
C TYR A 82 6.38 -24.40 -2.17
N GLU A 83 6.04 -25.09 -3.25
CA GLU A 83 5.32 -24.52 -4.39
C GLU A 83 3.95 -23.96 -3.95
N ALA A 84 3.19 -24.71 -3.15
CA ALA A 84 1.90 -24.23 -2.62
C ALA A 84 2.04 -22.97 -1.75
N CYS A 85 3.07 -22.88 -0.90
CA CYS A 85 3.34 -21.69 -0.10
C CYS A 85 3.80 -20.50 -0.97
N ARG A 86 4.58 -20.75 -2.02
CA ARG A 86 5.04 -19.70 -2.96
C ARG A 86 3.84 -19.09 -3.67
N ASP A 87 3.02 -19.93 -4.30
CA ASP A 87 1.83 -19.50 -5.03
C ASP A 87 0.84 -18.74 -4.13
N HIS A 88 0.70 -19.18 -2.87
CA HIS A 88 -0.14 -18.48 -1.89
C HIS A 88 0.40 -17.09 -1.57
N ALA A 89 1.70 -16.95 -1.31
CA ALA A 89 2.34 -15.66 -1.02
C ALA A 89 2.23 -14.70 -2.21
N GLU A 90 2.41 -15.18 -3.44
CA GLU A 90 2.27 -14.37 -4.66
C GLU A 90 0.83 -13.88 -4.86
N ARG A 91 -0.16 -14.77 -4.71
CA ARG A 91 -1.58 -14.38 -4.81
C ARG A 91 -1.95 -13.30 -3.81
N LEU A 92 -1.54 -13.45 -2.55
CA LEU A 92 -1.83 -12.43 -1.53
C LEU A 92 -1.07 -11.13 -1.80
N THR A 93 0.15 -11.19 -2.33
CA THR A 93 0.91 -9.99 -2.71
C THR A 93 0.22 -9.24 -3.85
N ALA A 94 -0.37 -9.95 -4.83
CA ALA A 94 -1.18 -9.33 -5.88
C ALA A 94 -2.48 -8.71 -5.34
N VAL A 95 -3.15 -9.37 -4.38
CA VAL A 95 -4.33 -8.81 -3.69
C VAL A 95 -3.95 -7.53 -2.95
N TYR A 96 -2.82 -7.53 -2.23
CA TYR A 96 -2.33 -6.35 -1.52
C TYR A 96 -2.00 -5.20 -2.48
N ALA A 97 -1.34 -5.48 -3.61
CA ALA A 97 -1.09 -4.48 -4.64
C ALA A 97 -2.37 -3.86 -5.20
N ARG A 98 -3.42 -4.66 -5.44
CA ARG A 98 -4.72 -4.14 -5.88
C ARG A 98 -5.38 -3.27 -4.82
N ALA A 99 -5.39 -3.72 -3.57
CA ALA A 99 -5.97 -2.93 -2.47
C ALA A 99 -5.24 -1.59 -2.32
N ALA A 100 -3.90 -1.61 -2.28
CA ALA A 100 -3.06 -0.43 -2.17
C ALA A 100 -3.27 0.53 -3.36
N ALA A 101 -3.42 0.00 -4.58
CA ALA A 101 -3.71 0.78 -5.77
C ALA A 101 -5.05 1.51 -5.69
N MET A 102 -6.12 0.81 -5.33
CA MET A 102 -7.43 1.43 -5.14
C MET A 102 -7.40 2.50 -4.05
N TYR A 103 -6.72 2.22 -2.94
CA TYR A 103 -6.58 3.17 -1.84
C TYR A 103 -5.79 4.41 -2.24
N ALA A 104 -4.67 4.25 -2.95
CA ALA A 104 -3.86 5.35 -3.45
C ALA A 104 -4.65 6.25 -4.41
N VAL A 105 -5.33 5.67 -5.40
CA VAL A 105 -6.11 6.44 -6.38
C VAL A 105 -7.22 7.24 -5.70
N CYS A 106 -7.97 6.62 -4.79
CA CYS A 106 -9.03 7.32 -4.06
C CYS A 106 -8.48 8.41 -3.14
N GLY A 107 -7.38 8.12 -2.43
CA GLY A 107 -6.73 9.07 -1.53
C GLY A 107 -6.17 10.29 -2.27
N VAL A 108 -5.51 10.06 -3.41
CA VAL A 108 -5.00 11.13 -4.29
C VAL A 108 -6.15 11.98 -4.82
N GLU A 109 -7.20 11.38 -5.39
CA GLU A 109 -8.30 12.14 -5.98
C GLU A 109 -8.95 13.07 -4.95
N ALA A 110 -9.25 12.53 -3.76
CA ALA A 110 -9.86 13.31 -2.69
C ALA A 110 -8.93 14.43 -2.19
N ALA A 111 -7.65 14.12 -1.97
CA ALA A 111 -6.68 15.09 -1.49
C ALA A 111 -6.37 16.19 -2.53
N SER A 112 -6.25 15.85 -3.82
CA SER A 112 -6.01 16.82 -4.88
C SER A 112 -7.16 17.82 -4.99
N ARG A 113 -8.41 17.37 -4.90
CA ARG A 113 -9.57 18.28 -4.88
C ARG A 113 -9.52 19.25 -3.70
N ALA A 114 -9.20 18.74 -2.50
CA ALA A 114 -9.04 19.57 -1.31
C ALA A 114 -7.91 20.60 -1.47
N ALA A 115 -6.78 20.21 -2.07
CA ALA A 115 -5.65 21.11 -2.35
C ALA A 115 -6.03 22.24 -3.32
N ASP A 116 -6.94 21.97 -4.25
CA ASP A 116 -7.50 22.96 -5.18
C ASP A 116 -8.60 23.84 -4.55
N GLY A 117 -8.92 23.64 -3.26
CA GLY A 117 -9.96 24.36 -2.54
C GLY A 117 -11.38 23.89 -2.88
N LEU A 118 -11.51 22.72 -3.51
CA LEU A 118 -12.78 22.09 -3.80
C LEU A 118 -13.18 21.14 -2.66
N ALA A 119 -14.48 21.03 -2.41
CA ALA A 119 -14.97 20.01 -1.50
C ALA A 119 -14.59 18.61 -2.01
N PRO A 120 -14.03 17.73 -1.16
CA PRO A 120 -13.83 16.32 -1.52
C PRO A 120 -15.15 15.70 -1.97
N GLN A 121 -15.09 14.76 -2.90
CA GLN A 121 -16.25 13.98 -3.36
C GLN A 121 -15.85 12.52 -3.34
N VAL A 122 -16.83 11.62 -3.23
CA VAL A 122 -16.59 10.17 -3.31
C VAL A 122 -15.85 9.89 -4.62
N PRO A 123 -14.58 9.45 -4.57
CA PRO A 123 -13.83 9.08 -5.76
C PRO A 123 -14.58 8.00 -6.53
N HIS A 124 -14.56 8.05 -7.85
CA HIS A 124 -15.17 6.99 -8.65
C HIS A 124 -14.30 5.74 -8.54
N PRO A 125 -14.78 4.63 -7.93
CA PRO A 125 -13.99 3.42 -7.83
C PRO A 125 -14.10 2.67 -9.17
N LEU A 126 -13.44 3.19 -10.21
CA LEU A 126 -13.15 2.35 -11.36
C LEU A 126 -12.32 1.15 -10.83
N PRO A 127 -12.53 -0.07 -11.34
CA PRO A 127 -11.68 -1.20 -10.97
C PRO A 127 -10.25 -0.90 -11.42
N VAL A 128 -9.43 -0.37 -10.52
CA VAL A 128 -8.03 -0.08 -10.77
C VAL A 128 -7.29 -1.39 -10.70
N VAL A 129 -6.71 -1.81 -11.83
CA VAL A 129 -5.75 -2.93 -11.82
C VAL A 129 -4.42 -2.36 -11.34
N ALA A 130 -3.68 -3.10 -10.50
CA ALA A 130 -2.38 -2.61 -10.02
C ALA A 130 -1.41 -2.31 -11.18
N SER A 131 -1.57 -3.01 -12.30
CA SER A 131 -0.92 -2.71 -13.59
C SER A 131 -1.14 -1.28 -14.07
N ASP A 132 -2.32 -0.69 -13.86
CA ASP A 132 -2.67 0.64 -14.36
C ASP A 132 -1.93 1.72 -13.57
N VAL A 133 -1.86 1.56 -12.24
CA VAL A 133 -1.10 2.45 -11.35
C VAL A 133 0.40 2.42 -11.70
N LEU A 134 0.89 1.25 -12.10
CA LEU A 134 2.30 1.04 -12.43
C LEU A 134 2.68 1.49 -13.85
N SER A 135 1.83 1.20 -14.85
CA SER A 135 2.04 1.61 -16.25
C SER A 135 1.85 3.12 -16.46
N LEU A 136 1.08 3.77 -15.58
CA LEU A 136 0.77 5.20 -15.64
C LEU A 136 1.23 5.95 -14.40
N ALA A 137 2.28 5.46 -13.70
CA ALA A 137 2.73 5.98 -12.41
C ALA A 137 2.92 7.51 -12.35
N ARG A 138 3.23 8.18 -13.46
CA ARG A 138 3.34 9.65 -13.51
C ARG A 138 2.01 10.40 -13.65
N ILE A 139 1.00 9.75 -14.22
CA ILE A 139 -0.31 10.35 -14.51
C ILE A 139 -1.29 10.08 -13.35
N GLN A 140 -1.18 8.91 -12.71
CA GLN A 140 -2.10 8.50 -11.64
C GLN A 140 -1.52 8.63 -10.22
N VAL A 141 -0.20 8.79 -10.07
CA VAL A 141 0.46 9.01 -8.77
C VAL A 141 1.25 10.34 -8.78
N PRO A 142 0.55 11.48 -8.76
CA PRO A 142 1.19 12.79 -8.75
C PRO A 142 1.95 13.01 -7.44
N LEU A 143 2.98 13.87 -7.44
CA LEU A 143 3.50 14.37 -6.18
C LEU A 143 2.47 15.32 -5.57
N LEU A 144 1.74 14.86 -4.55
CA LEU A 144 0.80 15.71 -3.81
C LEU A 144 1.59 16.75 -3.01
N GLN A 145 1.11 17.99 -3.01
CA GLN A 145 1.61 19.07 -2.17
C GLN A 145 0.42 19.68 -1.44
N VAL A 146 0.49 19.73 -0.12
CA VAL A 146 -0.47 20.42 0.73
C VAL A 146 -0.16 21.91 0.67
N PRO A 147 -1.07 22.74 0.12
CA PRO A 147 -0.83 24.17 0.06
C PRO A 147 -1.25 24.83 1.39
N GLU A 148 -0.43 25.73 1.92
CA GLU A 148 -0.70 26.41 3.21
C GLU A 148 -2.08 27.11 3.27
N ARG A 149 -2.58 27.57 2.12
CA ARG A 149 -3.90 28.21 1.98
C ARG A 149 -5.07 27.25 2.22
N ALA A 150 -4.88 25.95 1.99
CA ALA A 150 -5.91 24.94 2.16
C ALA A 150 -5.93 24.36 3.58
N VAL A 151 -5.13 24.91 4.50
CA VAL A 151 -4.97 24.39 5.86
C VAL A 151 -5.30 25.48 6.88
N ALA A 152 -6.02 25.09 7.92
CA ALA A 152 -6.33 25.95 9.07
C ALA A 152 -5.06 26.52 9.69
N ARG A 153 -5.14 27.75 10.22
CA ARG A 153 -3.97 28.50 10.72
C ARG A 153 -3.14 27.71 11.74
N GLN A 154 -3.81 26.97 12.62
CA GLN A 154 -3.20 26.15 13.67
C GLN A 154 -2.36 24.96 13.16
N TRP A 155 -2.54 24.55 11.90
CA TRP A 155 -1.84 23.41 11.29
C TRP A 155 -0.80 23.83 10.24
N ARG A 156 -0.66 25.13 9.93
CA ARG A 156 0.29 25.61 8.89
C ARG A 156 1.73 25.25 9.17
N ASP A 157 2.16 25.30 10.43
CA ASP A 157 3.53 24.93 10.83
C ASP A 157 3.86 23.44 10.59
N HIS A 158 2.84 22.60 10.38
CA HIS A 158 3.01 21.19 10.04
C HIS A 158 3.20 20.96 8.54
N VAL A 159 2.73 21.87 7.68
CA VAL A 159 2.72 21.71 6.22
C VAL A 159 4.10 21.39 5.63
N PRO A 160 5.21 22.05 6.01
CA PRO A 160 6.53 21.71 5.46
C PRO A 160 6.96 20.27 5.78
N LYS A 161 6.66 19.78 7.00
CA LYS A 161 7.00 18.43 7.44
C LYS A 161 6.20 17.38 6.67
N GLU A 162 4.91 17.62 6.47
CA GLU A 162 4.03 16.70 5.76
C GLU A 162 4.33 16.65 4.26
N ASN A 163 4.63 17.79 3.64
CA ASN A 163 5.11 17.82 2.25
C ASN A 163 6.46 17.10 2.06
N ALA A 164 7.37 17.20 3.04
CA ALA A 164 8.61 16.42 3.02
C ALA A 164 8.34 14.91 3.15
N GLY A 165 7.41 14.51 4.02
CA GLY A 165 6.98 13.10 4.16
C GLY A 165 6.38 12.55 2.87
N LEU A 166 5.44 13.27 2.26
CA LEU A 166 4.84 12.92 0.97
C LEU A 166 5.87 12.79 -0.15
N ALA A 167 6.88 13.66 -0.19
CA ALA A 167 7.94 13.61 -1.18
C ALA A 167 8.83 12.36 -1.02
N GLU A 168 9.16 11.96 0.21
CA GLU A 168 9.91 10.74 0.47
C GLU A 168 9.08 9.48 0.17
N ASP A 169 7.81 9.44 0.57
CA ASP A 169 6.90 8.33 0.24
C ASP A 169 6.72 8.19 -1.28
N HIS A 170 6.59 9.31 -2.00
CA HIS A 170 6.51 9.32 -3.47
C HIS A 170 7.79 8.82 -4.13
N LYS A 171 8.96 9.24 -3.64
CA LYS A 171 10.26 8.78 -4.12
C LYS A 171 10.46 7.28 -3.88
N ALA A 172 10.07 6.77 -2.71
CA ALA A 172 10.12 5.34 -2.41
C ALA A 172 9.20 4.53 -3.34
N LEU A 173 8.00 5.05 -3.63
CA LEU A 173 7.08 4.44 -4.59
C LEU A 173 7.64 4.42 -6.02
N LEU A 174 8.29 5.50 -6.48
CA LEU A 174 8.96 5.52 -7.78
C LEU A 174 10.09 4.51 -7.87
N ALA A 175 10.88 4.36 -6.79
CA ALA A 175 11.95 3.37 -6.72
C ALA A 175 11.41 1.94 -6.77
N ALA A 176 10.38 1.64 -5.96
CA ALA A 176 9.75 0.32 -5.95
C ALA A 176 9.05 0.00 -7.29
N THR A 177 8.45 0.99 -7.94
CA THR A 177 7.87 0.84 -9.28
C THR A 177 8.94 0.51 -10.32
N ALA A 178 10.11 1.14 -10.25
CA ALA A 178 11.22 0.88 -11.16
C ALA A 178 11.82 -0.52 -10.99
N ALA A 179 11.82 -1.07 -9.77
CA ALA A 179 12.33 -2.41 -9.47
C ALA A 179 11.50 -3.53 -10.15
N VAL A 180 10.19 -3.32 -10.29
CA VAL A 180 9.25 -4.33 -10.80
C VAL A 180 9.40 -4.59 -12.32
N GLY A 181 10.02 -3.69 -13.08
CA GLY A 181 10.39 -3.89 -14.50
C GLY A 181 9.20 -3.95 -15.50
N SER A 182 8.29 -4.92 -15.36
CA SER A 182 7.06 -5.07 -16.18
C SER A 182 5.82 -5.29 -15.31
N PRO A 183 5.30 -4.23 -14.69
CA PRO A 183 4.33 -4.39 -13.61
C PRO A 183 2.95 -4.88 -14.04
N ALA A 184 2.58 -4.69 -15.32
CA ALA A 184 1.35 -5.26 -15.88
C ALA A 184 1.39 -6.78 -16.00
N VAL A 185 2.58 -7.34 -16.19
CA VAL A 185 2.83 -8.79 -16.20
C VAL A 185 2.96 -9.34 -14.77
N VAL A 186 3.43 -8.50 -13.84
CA VAL A 186 3.77 -8.88 -12.46
C VAL A 186 2.56 -8.71 -11.50
N PHE A 187 1.69 -7.73 -11.70
CA PHE A 187 0.53 -7.44 -10.83
C PHE A 187 -0.81 -7.36 -11.61
N GLY A 188 -0.98 -8.20 -12.63
CA GLY A 188 -2.29 -8.43 -13.25
C GLY A 188 -3.31 -9.07 -12.28
N GLU A 189 -4.42 -9.60 -12.78
CA GLU A 189 -5.51 -10.07 -11.91
C GLU A 189 -5.05 -11.19 -10.94
N PRO A 190 -5.38 -11.13 -9.64
CA PRO A 190 -4.84 -12.07 -8.64
C PRO A 190 -5.09 -13.56 -8.96
N HIS A 191 -6.17 -13.86 -9.67
CA HIS A 191 -6.50 -15.24 -10.06
C HIS A 191 -5.66 -15.77 -11.23
N THR A 192 -5.00 -14.89 -11.99
CA THR A 192 -4.11 -15.26 -13.11
C THR A 192 -2.69 -15.59 -12.66
N VAL A 193 -2.37 -15.39 -11.37
CA VAL A 193 -1.01 -15.60 -10.83
C VAL A 193 -0.56 -17.05 -10.97
N GLY A 194 -1.44 -18.02 -10.72
CA GLY A 194 -1.11 -19.45 -10.86
C GLY A 194 -0.85 -19.92 -12.30
N GLU A 195 -1.17 -19.09 -13.30
CA GLU A 195 -0.95 -19.38 -14.73
C GLU A 195 0.38 -18.80 -15.22
N ARG A 196 1.08 -18.01 -14.39
CA ARG A 196 2.33 -17.36 -14.77
C ARG A 196 3.49 -18.33 -14.57
N GLN A 197 4.22 -18.61 -15.64
CA GLN A 197 5.49 -19.36 -15.59
C GLN A 197 6.66 -18.50 -15.06
N THR A 198 6.40 -17.57 -14.14
CA THR A 198 7.45 -16.70 -13.60
C THR A 198 8.08 -17.36 -12.39
N ALA A 199 9.37 -17.68 -12.48
CA ALA A 199 10.16 -18.23 -11.37
C ALA A 199 10.47 -17.22 -10.25
N TYR A 200 9.75 -16.09 -10.18
CA TYR A 200 10.09 -14.94 -9.35
C TYR A 200 8.93 -14.58 -8.41
N LEU A 201 9.21 -14.57 -7.11
CA LEU A 201 8.30 -14.11 -6.07
C LEU A 201 7.95 -12.63 -6.31
N LEU A 202 6.68 -12.27 -6.21
CA LEU A 202 6.27 -10.87 -6.25
C LEU A 202 6.91 -10.09 -5.11
N GLU A 203 7.56 -8.96 -5.43
CA GLU A 203 8.17 -8.09 -4.43
C GLU A 203 7.09 -7.32 -3.65
N THR A 204 7.16 -7.39 -2.33
CA THR A 204 6.23 -6.69 -1.42
C THR A 204 6.57 -5.21 -1.23
N GLU A 205 7.73 -4.76 -1.73
CA GLU A 205 8.17 -3.37 -1.63
C GLU A 205 7.22 -2.42 -2.37
N PHE A 206 6.79 -2.80 -3.57
CA PHE A 206 5.85 -2.00 -4.36
C PHE A 206 4.50 -1.77 -3.66
N PRO A 207 3.73 -2.80 -3.28
CA PRO A 207 2.44 -2.57 -2.63
C PRO A 207 2.58 -1.87 -1.28
N SER A 208 3.68 -2.09 -0.55
CA SER A 208 3.99 -1.39 0.71
C SER A 208 4.27 0.11 0.51
N ALA A 209 5.06 0.46 -0.51
CA ALA A 209 5.32 1.86 -0.85
C ALA A 209 4.05 2.57 -1.31
N LEU A 210 3.20 1.89 -2.09
CA LEU A 210 1.93 2.42 -2.57
C LEU A 210 0.95 2.68 -1.42
N HIS A 211 0.83 1.74 -0.48
CA HIS A 211 0.03 1.89 0.73
C HIS A 211 0.55 3.03 1.63
N SER A 212 1.88 3.17 1.77
CA SER A 212 2.47 4.27 2.54
C SER A 212 2.14 5.63 1.95
N TYR A 213 2.33 5.78 0.63
CA TYR A 213 1.98 7.00 -0.08
C TYR A 213 0.48 7.31 0.01
N ALA A 214 -0.39 6.31 -0.17
CA ALA A 214 -1.84 6.47 -0.02
C ALA A 214 -2.23 7.01 1.37
N SER A 215 -1.62 6.45 2.42
CA SER A 215 -1.84 6.88 3.80
C SER A 215 -1.40 8.33 4.02
N GLY A 216 -0.29 8.74 3.38
CA GLY A 216 0.16 10.13 3.37
C GLY A 216 -0.86 11.06 2.71
N CYS A 217 -1.42 10.66 1.56
CA CYS A 217 -2.46 11.45 0.88
C CYS A 217 -3.73 11.59 1.72
N VAL A 218 -4.15 10.52 2.42
CA VAL A 218 -5.34 10.57 3.29
C VAL A 218 -5.10 11.44 4.53
N PHE A 219 -3.90 11.41 5.10
CA PHE A 219 -3.51 12.32 6.17
C PHE A 219 -3.51 13.79 5.69
N ALA A 220 -2.98 14.05 4.50
CA ALA A 220 -3.01 15.36 3.86
C ALA A 220 -4.43 15.86 3.61
N LEU A 221 -5.33 14.99 3.15
CA LEU A 221 -6.77 15.30 3.04
C LEU A 221 -7.34 15.74 4.38
N ALA A 222 -7.11 14.97 5.45
CA ALA A 222 -7.63 15.31 6.77
C ALA A 222 -7.12 16.67 7.27
N LEU A 223 -5.84 16.98 7.07
CA LEU A 223 -5.26 18.30 7.36
C LEU A 223 -5.97 19.45 6.62
N MET A 224 -6.32 19.25 5.35
CA MET A 224 -7.00 20.25 4.53
C MET A 224 -8.49 20.36 4.84
N CYS A 225 -9.05 19.37 5.52
CA CYS A 225 -10.45 19.36 5.96
C CYS A 225 -10.65 19.87 7.38
N VAL A 226 -9.58 20.25 8.12
CA VAL A 226 -9.75 20.92 9.41
C VAL A 226 -10.34 22.31 9.17
N PRO A 227 -11.46 22.69 9.80
CA PRO A 227 -12.04 24.00 9.63
C PRO A 227 -11.07 25.11 10.06
N GLY A 228 -11.00 26.18 9.27
CA GLY A 228 -10.25 27.39 9.60
C GLY A 228 -11.15 28.42 10.27
N ASP A 229 -10.54 29.23 11.15
CA ASP A 229 -11.14 30.49 11.65
C ASP A 229 -11.32 31.54 10.55
#